data_AF-A0A373NES3-F1
#
_entry.id   AF-A0A373NES3-F1
#
_cell.length_a   1.000
_cell.length_b   1.000
_cell.length_c   1.000
_cell.angle_alpha   90.00
_cell.angle_beta   90.00
_cell.angle_gamma   90.00
#
_symmetry.space_group_name_H-M   'P 1'
#
loop_
_entity.id
_entity.type
_entity.pdbx_description
1 polymer ?
#
loop_
_entity_poly.entity_id
_entity_poly.type
_entity_poly.pdbx_seq_one_letter_code
_entity_poly.pdbx_strand_id
1 'polypeptide(L)'
;MFLKKTPKPKGTYLAITESYYDKEKKATRQKTIMGLGYLEELRKEFPDPIAHFEKVVADMNQEREEKKNSVVYVDLTAALSPGERTLKNAGYGVLKHIYKELQLDIFWRTKTWNLSLSYNIEEIFRLLIISQILYPQLPWKDAINQVPYFENLTPFQEEDLLKALQLIQKYQRDIQKWLYDHSANVISRNFSRIHHEEADYAFSRQTGSASARKSVSRQSASAIHMEFLTDQQGIPLAYDLSIRGTMLNQSISNAARRISRDHLSGQSPEEFVFRPSVEDTASEFYTYMESALAISKSTMPAASSEEVGQAVSAQVIISFTAFTILRLLEAKLDFTFSRDQIISSLLNYNCMQIAGNIYQFTYYDSLLAACEASLGLELHNKYRSQLQIRRLLRY
;
A
#
# COMPACT_ATOMS: atom_id res chain seq x y z
N MET A 1 15.75 20.75 28.22
CA MET A 1 15.71 19.72 29.28
C MET A 1 16.71 20.12 30.36
N PHE A 2 16.54 19.64 31.59
CA PHE A 2 17.45 19.91 32.71
C PHE A 2 17.53 18.71 33.67
N LEU A 3 18.66 18.58 34.38
CA LEU A 3 18.83 17.60 35.44
C LEU A 3 18.11 18.08 36.71
N LYS A 4 17.03 17.39 37.09
CA LYS A 4 16.28 17.67 38.31
C LYS A 4 16.85 16.88 39.48
N LYS A 5 17.15 17.61 40.56
CA LYS A 5 17.64 17.09 41.83
C LYS A 5 16.51 17.19 42.85
N THR A 6 15.91 16.07 43.24
CA THR A 6 14.74 16.07 44.15
C THR A 6 15.14 15.47 45.51
N PRO A 7 15.06 16.23 46.61
CA PRO A 7 15.30 15.67 47.94
C PRO A 7 14.18 14.70 48.31
N LYS A 8 14.55 13.48 48.72
CA LYS A 8 13.64 12.44 49.22
C LYS A 8 14.20 11.84 50.53
N PRO A 9 13.39 11.12 51.33
CA PRO A 9 13.85 10.53 52.58
C PRO A 9 15.08 9.61 52.46
N LYS A 10 15.22 8.89 51.34
CA LYS A 10 16.36 7.98 51.05
C LYS A 10 17.59 8.71 50.46
N GLY A 11 17.53 10.03 50.28
CA GLY A 11 18.56 10.85 49.65
C GLY A 11 18.09 11.57 48.38
N THR A 12 19.02 12.25 47.70
CA THR A 12 18.72 13.01 46.47
C THR A 12 18.45 12.08 45.30
N TYR A 13 17.29 12.21 44.67
CA TYR A 13 16.94 11.49 43.45
C TYR A 13 17.20 12.35 42.21
N LEU A 14 17.91 11.79 41.23
CA LEU A 14 18.21 12.43 39.96
C LEU A 14 17.23 11.98 38.86
N ALA A 15 16.77 12.92 38.06
CA ALA A 15 15.96 12.65 36.87
C ALA A 15 16.21 13.71 35.80
N ILE A 16 16.18 13.33 34.53
CA ILE A 16 16.15 14.26 33.42
C ILE A 16 14.69 14.69 33.20
N THR A 17 14.46 15.99 33.25
CA THR A 17 13.11 16.55 33.14
C THR A 17 13.02 17.66 32.09
N GLU A 18 11.82 17.86 31.59
CA GLU A 18 11.50 18.86 30.60
C GLU A 18 10.36 19.74 31.10
N SER A 19 10.56 21.06 31.05
CA SER A 19 9.48 22.03 31.27
C SER A 19 8.67 22.22 29.99
N TYR A 20 7.35 22.24 30.12
CA TYR A 20 6.42 22.59 29.03
C TYR A 20 5.30 23.50 29.57
N TYR A 21 4.71 24.30 28.70
CA TYR A 21 3.60 25.19 29.07
C TYR A 21 2.26 24.47 28.84
N ASP A 22 1.50 24.28 29.91
CA ASP A 22 0.16 23.68 29.87
C ASP A 22 -0.86 24.78 29.53
N LYS A 23 -1.36 24.78 28.28
CA LYS A 23 -2.25 25.83 27.76
C LYS A 23 -3.61 25.87 28.46
N GLU A 24 -4.11 24.72 28.91
CA GLU A 24 -5.39 24.62 29.61
C GLU A 24 -5.27 25.16 31.04
N LYS A 25 -4.20 24.80 31.74
CA LYS A 25 -3.96 25.20 33.13
C LYS A 25 -3.23 26.53 33.27
N LYS A 26 -2.86 27.17 32.15
CA LYS A 26 -2.08 28.42 32.06
C LYS A 26 -0.86 28.43 33.00
N ALA A 27 -0.15 27.31 33.08
CA ALA A 27 0.95 27.13 34.01
C ALA A 27 2.08 26.31 33.40
N THR A 28 3.32 26.62 33.79
CA THR A 28 4.48 25.81 33.42
C THR A 28 4.47 24.52 34.24
N ARG A 29 4.53 23.38 33.56
CA ARG A 29 4.60 22.04 34.16
C ARG A 29 5.87 21.33 33.73
N GLN A 30 6.20 20.26 34.44
CA GLN A 30 7.41 19.48 34.19
C GLN A 30 7.03 18.03 33.90
N LYS A 31 7.58 17.46 32.82
CA LYS A 31 7.49 16.04 32.47
C LYS A 31 8.84 15.38 32.77
N THR A 32 8.81 14.23 33.44
CA THR A 32 10.03 13.42 33.62
C THR A 32 10.27 12.63 32.34
N ILE A 33 11.44 12.85 31.75
CA ILE A 33 11.87 12.15 30.53
C ILE A 33 12.56 10.84 30.91
N MET A 34 13.40 10.87 31.93
CA MET A 34 14.13 9.69 32.41
C MET A 34 14.42 9.79 33.91
N GLY A 35 14.08 8.75 34.67
CA GLY A 35 14.51 8.62 36.06
C GLY A 35 15.89 7.98 36.12
N LEU A 36 16.86 8.63 36.79
CA LEU A 36 18.24 8.16 36.83
C LEU A 36 18.55 7.33 38.09
N GLY A 37 17.87 7.60 39.21
CA GLY A 37 18.08 6.89 40.48
C GLY A 37 18.55 7.79 41.61
N TYR A 38 18.94 7.19 42.73
CA TYR A 38 19.47 7.92 43.90
C TYR A 38 20.95 8.26 43.71
N LEU A 39 21.33 9.49 44.08
CA LEU A 39 22.69 10.01 43.92
C LEU A 39 23.75 9.11 44.58
N GLU A 40 23.48 8.61 45.79
CA GLU A 40 24.41 7.74 46.52
C GLU A 40 24.61 6.37 45.87
N GLU A 41 23.60 5.86 45.16
CA GLU A 41 23.73 4.62 44.38
C GLU A 41 24.56 4.87 43.12
N LEU A 42 24.31 5.98 42.43
CA LEU A 42 25.03 6.38 41.21
C LEU A 42 26.51 6.69 41.46
N ARG A 43 26.88 7.16 42.66
CA ARG A 43 28.28 7.40 43.04
C ARG A 43 29.16 6.13 43.04
N LYS A 44 28.55 4.95 43.06
CA LYS A 44 29.28 3.68 42.96
C LYS A 44 29.74 3.39 41.53
N GLU A 45 29.04 3.95 40.54
CA GLU A 45 29.26 3.70 39.12
C GLU A 45 29.94 4.88 38.43
N PHE A 46 29.71 6.10 38.92
CA PHE A 46 30.25 7.33 38.34
C PHE A 46 31.02 8.15 39.40
N PRO A 47 32.27 8.58 39.12
CA PRO A 47 33.05 9.43 40.02
C PRO A 47 32.36 10.76 40.37
N ASP A 48 31.69 11.37 39.39
CA ASP A 48 30.80 12.53 39.59
C ASP A 48 29.51 12.34 38.76
N PRO A 49 28.47 11.73 39.36
CA PRO A 49 27.21 11.49 38.66
C PRO A 49 26.52 12.78 38.22
N ILE A 50 26.69 13.88 38.97
CA ILE A 50 26.01 15.15 38.66
C ILE A 50 26.63 15.75 37.41
N ALA A 51 27.95 15.93 37.38
CA ALA A 51 28.63 16.48 36.20
C ALA A 51 28.44 15.58 34.96
N HIS A 52 28.45 14.25 35.13
CA HIS A 52 28.19 13.30 34.05
C HIS A 52 26.79 13.51 33.44
N PHE A 53 25.74 13.51 34.26
CA PHE A 53 24.38 13.64 33.75
C PHE A 53 24.01 15.08 33.35
N GLU A 54 24.69 16.11 33.88
CA GLU A 54 24.58 17.47 33.36
C GLU A 54 25.15 17.57 31.94
N LYS A 55 26.26 16.88 31.64
CA LYS A 55 26.79 16.77 30.28
C LYS A 55 25.84 16.02 29.35
N VAL A 56 25.29 14.88 29.79
CA VAL A 56 24.27 14.13 29.02
C VAL A 56 23.07 15.01 28.68
N VAL A 57 22.60 15.83 29.63
CA VAL A 57 21.50 16.77 29.39
C VAL A 57 21.89 17.88 28.40
N ALA A 58 23.13 18.37 28.45
CA ALA A 58 23.64 19.35 27.51
C ALA A 58 23.70 18.79 26.08
N ASP A 59 24.23 17.59 25.91
CA ASP A 59 24.30 16.89 24.62
C ASP A 59 22.88 16.64 24.07
N MET A 60 21.95 16.18 24.91
CA MET A 60 20.54 16.00 24.55
C MET A 60 19.84 17.31 24.14
N ASN A 61 20.21 18.44 24.74
CA ASN A 61 19.68 19.75 24.36
C ASN A 61 20.31 20.23 23.05
N GLN A 62 21.61 20.05 22.85
CA GLN A 62 22.31 20.41 21.63
C GLN A 62 21.76 19.64 20.42
N GLU A 63 21.63 18.32 20.50
CA GLU A 63 21.03 17.50 19.44
C GLU A 63 19.60 17.94 19.10
N ARG A 64 18.89 18.51 20.07
CA ARG A 64 17.50 18.96 19.91
C ARG A 64 17.41 20.36 19.32
N GLU A 65 18.31 21.26 19.67
CA GLU A 65 18.44 22.58 19.06
C GLU A 65 18.92 22.46 17.60
N GLU A 66 19.87 21.56 17.34
CA GLU A 66 20.30 21.20 15.97
C GLU A 66 19.15 20.64 15.11
N LYS A 67 18.19 19.94 15.74
CA LYS A 67 16.95 19.46 15.08
C LYS A 67 15.84 20.52 14.94
N LYS A 68 15.90 21.64 15.67
CA LYS A 68 14.79 22.62 15.73
C LYS A 68 14.96 23.82 14.80
N ASN A 69 16.19 24.29 14.54
CA ASN A 69 16.42 25.53 13.77
C ASN A 69 17.52 25.37 12.72
N SER A 70 17.32 24.48 11.75
CA SER A 70 18.16 24.46 10.55
C SER A 70 17.73 25.58 9.60
N VAL A 71 18.58 26.58 9.40
CA VAL A 71 18.40 27.57 8.33
C VAL A 71 18.80 26.94 7.00
N VAL A 72 17.90 27.02 6.03
CA VAL A 72 18.07 26.46 4.70
C VAL A 72 18.37 27.63 3.75
N TYR A 73 19.50 27.57 3.03
CA TYR A 73 19.85 28.56 2.02
C TYR A 73 19.24 28.16 0.68
N VAL A 74 18.48 29.08 0.07
CA VAL A 74 17.84 28.89 -1.25
C VAL A 74 18.48 29.84 -2.24
N ASP A 75 18.90 29.32 -3.38
CA ASP A 75 19.42 30.13 -4.48
C ASP A 75 18.26 30.78 -5.24
N LEU A 76 18.12 32.10 -5.08
CA LEU A 76 17.09 32.89 -5.77
C LEU A 76 17.45 33.22 -7.23
N THR A 77 18.66 32.86 -7.69
CA THR A 77 19.12 33.03 -9.07
C THR A 77 18.94 31.78 -9.93
N ALA A 78 18.62 30.64 -9.29
CA ALA A 78 18.35 29.40 -9.99
C ALA A 78 17.16 29.57 -10.95
N ALA A 79 17.35 29.19 -12.21
CA ALA A 79 16.32 29.24 -13.24
C ALA A 79 15.75 27.85 -13.49
N LEU A 80 14.42 27.77 -13.68
CA LEU A 80 13.77 26.53 -14.11
C LEU A 80 14.02 26.28 -15.59
N SER A 81 14.38 25.04 -15.93
CA SER A 81 14.46 24.61 -17.33
C SER A 81 13.07 24.24 -17.88
N PRO A 82 12.81 24.42 -19.19
CA PRO A 82 11.55 23.98 -19.80
C PRO A 82 11.30 22.48 -19.53
N GLY A 83 10.15 22.17 -18.93
CA GLY A 83 9.75 20.79 -18.59
C GLY A 83 10.32 20.24 -17.28
N GLU A 84 11.06 21.03 -16.50
CA GLU A 84 11.56 20.63 -15.19
C GLU A 84 10.42 20.29 -14.22
N ARG A 85 10.52 19.12 -13.57
CA ARG A 85 9.54 18.63 -12.59
C ARG A 85 10.25 18.20 -11.31
N THR A 86 10.11 18.99 -10.26
CA THR A 86 10.75 18.76 -8.96
C THR A 86 9.83 18.14 -7.91
N LEU A 87 8.51 18.14 -8.17
CA LEU A 87 7.50 17.55 -7.30
C LEU A 87 7.61 16.02 -7.31
N LYS A 88 7.61 15.42 -6.11
CA LYS A 88 7.68 13.97 -5.89
C LYS A 88 6.54 13.51 -5.00
N ASN A 89 5.90 12.40 -5.32
CA ASN A 89 4.85 11.79 -4.51
C ASN A 89 5.45 10.90 -3.42
N ALA A 90 4.82 10.89 -2.24
CA ALA A 90 5.11 9.94 -1.17
C ALA A 90 3.84 9.26 -0.62
N GLY A 91 2.64 9.60 -1.12
CA GLY A 91 1.38 9.03 -0.66
C GLY A 91 1.25 7.54 -0.97
N TYR A 92 1.87 7.07 -2.05
CA TYR A 92 1.97 5.63 -2.33
C TYR A 92 2.63 4.82 -1.19
N GLY A 93 3.35 5.48 -0.27
CA GLY A 93 3.89 4.89 0.95
C GLY A 93 2.82 4.24 1.85
N VAL A 94 1.60 4.79 1.86
CA VAL A 94 0.46 4.20 2.58
C VAL A 94 0.10 2.83 1.98
N LEU A 95 0.07 2.74 0.65
CA LEU A 95 -0.20 1.47 -0.04
C LEU A 95 0.94 0.47 0.16
N LYS A 96 2.20 0.95 0.17
CA LYS A 96 3.38 0.13 0.49
C LYS A 96 3.30 -0.45 1.90
N HIS A 97 2.76 0.29 2.86
CA HIS A 97 2.57 -0.20 4.22
C HIS A 97 1.64 -1.42 4.27
N ILE A 98 0.46 -1.34 3.63
CA ILE A 98 -0.47 -2.47 3.54
C ILE A 98 0.13 -3.63 2.73
N TYR A 99 0.83 -3.34 1.64
CA TYR A 99 1.57 -4.35 0.86
C TYR A 99 2.56 -5.15 1.74
N LYS A 100 3.24 -4.46 2.66
CA LYS A 100 4.16 -5.09 3.64
C LYS A 100 3.43 -5.87 4.71
N GLU A 101 2.32 -5.37 5.25
CA GLU A 101 1.51 -6.12 6.23
C GLU A 101 1.02 -7.45 5.64
N LEU A 102 0.72 -7.47 4.34
CA LEU A 102 0.41 -8.68 3.57
C LEU A 102 1.64 -9.55 3.25
N GLN A 103 2.85 -9.09 3.58
CA GLN A 103 4.12 -9.78 3.37
C GLN A 103 4.36 -10.21 1.91
N LEU A 104 3.90 -9.40 0.96
CA LEU A 104 4.05 -9.71 -0.47
C LEU A 104 5.51 -9.65 -0.96
N ASP A 105 6.37 -8.91 -0.26
CA ASP A 105 7.82 -8.92 -0.46
C ASP A 105 8.42 -10.30 -0.09
N ILE A 106 7.94 -10.88 1.02
CA ILE A 106 8.35 -12.21 1.47
C ILE A 106 7.83 -13.28 0.51
N PHE A 107 6.60 -13.14 0.01
CA PHE A 107 6.04 -14.02 -1.01
C PHE A 107 6.97 -14.14 -2.21
N TRP A 108 7.36 -13.00 -2.81
CA TRP A 108 8.21 -13.01 -4.00
C TRP A 108 9.58 -13.56 -3.69
N ARG A 109 10.23 -13.11 -2.62
CA ARG A 109 11.52 -13.68 -2.18
C ARG A 109 11.47 -15.19 -2.03
N THR A 110 10.38 -15.72 -1.48
CA THR A 110 10.19 -17.16 -1.27
C THR A 110 9.90 -17.91 -2.56
N LYS A 111 9.20 -17.32 -3.53
CA LYS A 111 8.88 -17.97 -4.81
C LYS A 111 10.01 -17.87 -5.83
N THR A 112 10.94 -16.94 -5.65
CA THR A 112 12.00 -16.68 -6.63
C THR A 112 13.42 -16.85 -6.10
N TRP A 113 13.62 -17.33 -4.86
CA TRP A 113 14.96 -17.53 -4.28
C TRP A 113 15.93 -18.37 -5.13
N ASN A 114 15.41 -19.30 -5.93
CA ASN A 114 16.18 -20.18 -6.82
C ASN A 114 16.13 -19.76 -8.30
N LEU A 115 15.52 -18.62 -8.61
CA LEU A 115 15.40 -18.15 -9.99
C LEU A 115 16.46 -17.07 -10.24
N SER A 116 17.22 -17.24 -11.32
CA SER A 116 18.06 -16.17 -11.84
C SER A 116 17.20 -15.29 -12.76
N LEU A 117 16.78 -14.13 -12.25
CA LEU A 117 15.98 -13.16 -12.99
C LEU A 117 16.86 -11.96 -13.35
N SER A 118 16.76 -11.48 -14.59
CA SER A 118 17.42 -10.23 -15.04
C SER A 118 16.78 -8.97 -14.47
N TYR A 119 15.64 -9.11 -13.79
CA TYR A 119 14.80 -8.03 -13.29
C TYR A 119 14.30 -8.33 -11.87
N ASN A 120 13.84 -7.29 -11.18
CA ASN A 120 13.26 -7.41 -9.84
C ASN A 120 11.73 -7.64 -9.91
N ILE A 121 11.29 -8.89 -9.81
CA ILE A 121 9.86 -9.25 -9.83
C ILE A 121 9.06 -8.60 -8.71
N GLU A 122 9.63 -8.45 -7.51
CA GLU A 122 8.94 -7.86 -6.36
C GLU A 122 8.62 -6.39 -6.63
N GLU A 123 9.62 -5.66 -7.13
CA GLU A 123 9.49 -4.25 -7.46
C GLU A 123 8.49 -4.04 -8.61
N ILE A 124 8.57 -4.86 -9.68
CA ILE A 124 7.61 -4.80 -10.79
C ILE A 124 6.19 -5.07 -10.28
N PHE A 125 5.98 -6.16 -9.53
CA PHE A 125 4.64 -6.52 -9.03
C PHE A 125 4.07 -5.42 -8.12
N ARG A 126 4.89 -4.86 -7.23
CA ARG A 126 4.48 -3.75 -6.38
C ARG A 126 4.11 -2.51 -7.18
N LEU A 127 4.91 -2.13 -8.17
CA LEU A 127 4.63 -0.97 -9.01
C LEU A 127 3.34 -1.17 -9.81
N LEU A 128 3.10 -2.37 -10.34
CA LEU A 128 1.85 -2.71 -11.01
C LEU A 128 0.65 -2.53 -10.08
N ILE A 129 0.71 -3.03 -8.85
CA ILE A 129 -0.37 -2.88 -7.88
C ILE A 129 -0.60 -1.41 -7.48
N ILE A 130 0.45 -0.69 -7.12
CA ILE A 130 0.35 0.72 -6.72
C ILE A 130 -0.22 1.55 -7.87
N SER A 131 0.28 1.34 -9.09
CA SER A 131 -0.18 2.06 -10.27
C SER A 131 -1.64 1.71 -10.62
N GLN A 132 -2.05 0.44 -10.47
CA GLN A 132 -3.44 0.00 -10.65
C GLN A 132 -4.39 0.62 -9.62
N ILE A 133 -3.93 0.92 -8.40
CA ILE A 133 -4.75 1.63 -7.39
C ILE A 133 -4.84 3.12 -7.72
N LEU A 134 -3.70 3.77 -8.02
CA LEU A 134 -3.64 5.22 -8.18
C LEU A 134 -4.17 5.71 -9.54
N TYR A 135 -4.02 4.90 -10.59
CA TYR A 135 -4.46 5.20 -11.95
C TYR A 135 -5.17 3.98 -12.57
N PRO A 136 -6.33 3.57 -12.03
CA PRO A 136 -7.02 2.34 -12.44
C PRO A 136 -7.51 2.34 -13.90
N GLN A 137 -7.49 3.49 -14.56
CA GLN A 137 -7.96 3.71 -15.93
C GLN A 137 -6.83 3.81 -16.96
N LEU A 138 -5.57 3.70 -16.54
CA LEU A 138 -4.41 3.79 -17.43
C LEU A 138 -3.75 2.42 -17.64
N PRO A 139 -3.21 2.13 -18.83
CA PRO A 139 -2.31 1.01 -19.03
C PRO A 139 -1.14 1.07 -18.05
N TRP A 140 -0.68 -0.08 -17.55
CA TRP A 140 0.34 -0.14 -16.49
C TRP A 140 1.60 0.67 -16.76
N LYS A 141 2.11 0.67 -17.99
CA LYS A 141 3.30 1.44 -18.37
C LYS A 141 3.08 2.94 -18.17
N ASP A 142 1.92 3.44 -18.61
CA ASP A 142 1.55 4.85 -18.48
C ASP A 142 1.23 5.20 -17.02
N ALA A 143 0.51 4.31 -16.32
CA ALA A 143 0.18 4.45 -14.91
C ALA A 143 1.43 4.54 -14.02
N ILE A 144 2.43 3.68 -14.25
CA ILE A 144 3.71 3.72 -13.53
C ILE A 144 4.44 5.03 -13.82
N ASN A 145 4.50 5.47 -15.08
CA ASN A 145 5.17 6.71 -15.46
C ASN A 145 4.46 7.98 -14.98
N GLN A 146 3.16 7.89 -14.68
CA GLN A 146 2.35 9.01 -14.23
C GLN A 146 2.62 9.38 -12.76
N VAL A 147 3.01 8.42 -11.92
CA VAL A 147 3.33 8.69 -10.51
C VAL A 147 4.74 9.28 -10.42
N PRO A 148 4.92 10.50 -9.86
CA PRO A 148 6.24 11.10 -9.69
C PRO A 148 6.95 10.51 -8.45
N TYR A 149 7.29 9.22 -8.47
CA TYR A 149 7.86 8.52 -7.30
C TYR A 149 9.06 9.26 -6.70
N PHE A 150 9.07 9.37 -5.37
CA PHE A 150 10.20 9.88 -4.61
C PHE A 150 11.42 8.96 -4.71
N GLU A 151 11.20 7.65 -4.67
CA GLU A 151 12.24 6.65 -4.89
C GLU A 151 12.68 6.63 -6.36
N ASN A 152 13.97 6.38 -6.58
CA ASN A 152 14.46 6.07 -7.92
C ASN A 152 14.07 4.63 -8.23
N LEU A 153 13.22 4.46 -9.25
CA LEU A 153 12.81 3.14 -9.70
C LEU A 153 13.94 2.44 -10.44
N THR A 154 14.04 1.11 -10.29
CA THR A 154 14.89 0.31 -11.17
C THR A 154 14.30 0.33 -12.58
N PRO A 155 15.05 0.76 -13.62
CA PRO A 155 14.56 0.70 -14.99
C PRO A 155 14.39 -0.76 -15.40
N PHE A 156 13.25 -1.09 -15.99
CA PHE A 156 12.97 -2.40 -16.57
C PHE A 156 12.58 -2.26 -18.04
N GLN A 157 12.94 -3.25 -18.85
CA GLN A 157 12.56 -3.28 -20.26
C GLN A 157 11.14 -3.83 -20.42
N GLU A 158 10.53 -3.61 -21.59
CA GLU A 158 9.19 -4.13 -21.89
C GLU A 158 9.16 -5.67 -21.87
N GLU A 159 10.27 -6.30 -22.27
CA GLU A 159 10.43 -7.75 -22.18
C GLU A 159 10.49 -8.25 -20.72
N ASP A 160 11.09 -7.49 -19.80
CA ASP A 160 11.12 -7.84 -18.37
C ASP A 160 9.70 -7.78 -17.78
N LEU A 161 8.90 -6.78 -18.16
CA LEU A 161 7.50 -6.69 -17.76
C LEU A 161 6.71 -7.90 -18.25
N LEU A 162 6.86 -8.29 -19.53
CA LEU A 162 6.17 -9.47 -20.07
C LEU A 162 6.55 -10.75 -19.33
N LYS A 163 7.85 -10.96 -19.06
CA LYS A 163 8.34 -12.11 -18.26
C LYS A 163 7.77 -12.08 -16.84
N ALA A 164 7.68 -10.90 -16.23
CA ALA A 164 7.09 -10.75 -14.90
C ALA A 164 5.60 -11.14 -14.89
N LEU A 165 4.83 -10.72 -15.89
CA LEU A 165 3.41 -11.07 -16.02
C LEU A 165 3.18 -12.57 -16.17
N GLN A 166 4.02 -13.26 -16.96
CA GLN A 166 4.00 -14.72 -17.07
C GLN A 166 4.28 -15.40 -15.73
N LEU A 167 5.26 -14.88 -14.97
CA LEU A 167 5.60 -15.43 -13.66
C LEU A 167 4.49 -15.18 -12.62
N ILE A 168 3.84 -14.02 -12.66
CA ILE A 168 2.65 -13.69 -11.86
C ILE A 168 1.52 -14.68 -12.16
N GLN A 169 1.23 -14.92 -13.44
CA GLN A 169 0.23 -15.89 -13.85
C GLN A 169 0.56 -17.30 -13.36
N LYS A 170 1.82 -17.74 -13.51
CA LYS A 170 2.28 -19.05 -13.03
C LYS A 170 1.98 -19.26 -11.55
N TYR A 171 2.11 -18.22 -10.73
CA TYR A 171 1.88 -18.27 -9.28
C TYR A 171 0.49 -17.79 -8.85
N GLN A 172 -0.47 -17.65 -9.77
CA GLN A 172 -1.83 -17.14 -9.49
C GLN A 172 -2.48 -17.76 -8.24
N ARG A 173 -2.53 -19.10 -8.16
CA ARG A 173 -3.17 -19.81 -7.04
C ARG A 173 -2.43 -19.56 -5.72
N ASP A 174 -1.11 -19.48 -5.78
CA ASP A 174 -0.27 -19.20 -4.62
C ASP A 174 -0.47 -17.77 -4.11
N ILE A 175 -0.54 -16.78 -5.01
CA ILE A 175 -0.80 -15.37 -4.67
C ILE A 175 -2.16 -15.25 -3.98
N GLN A 176 -3.20 -15.86 -4.55
CA GLN A 176 -4.55 -15.78 -3.99
C GLN A 176 -4.62 -16.44 -2.59
N LYS A 177 -4.01 -17.61 -2.44
CA LYS A 177 -3.88 -18.27 -1.14
C LYS A 177 -3.12 -17.39 -0.14
N TRP A 178 -1.99 -16.80 -0.57
CA TRP A 178 -1.17 -15.94 0.27
C TRP A 178 -1.96 -14.74 0.78
N LEU A 179 -2.67 -14.05 -0.12
CA LEU A 179 -3.52 -12.91 0.22
C LEU A 179 -4.60 -13.31 1.23
N TYR A 180 -5.31 -14.42 1.00
CA TYR A 180 -6.31 -14.92 1.95
C TYR A 180 -5.71 -15.13 3.35
N ASP A 181 -4.60 -15.88 3.44
CA ASP A 181 -3.99 -16.25 4.73
C ASP A 181 -3.43 -15.02 5.46
N HIS A 182 -2.83 -14.06 4.75
CA HIS A 182 -2.17 -12.91 5.38
C HIS A 182 -3.13 -11.77 5.68
N SER A 183 -4.15 -11.55 4.84
CA SER A 183 -5.18 -10.53 5.11
C SER A 183 -6.02 -10.86 6.35
N ALA A 184 -6.22 -12.14 6.66
CA ALA A 184 -6.89 -12.57 7.90
C ALA A 184 -6.10 -12.19 9.17
N ASN A 185 -4.78 -11.97 9.07
CA ASN A 185 -3.96 -11.46 10.17
C ASN A 185 -3.99 -9.93 10.27
N VAL A 186 -4.40 -9.23 9.20
CA VAL A 186 -4.48 -7.77 9.12
C VAL A 186 -5.83 -7.26 9.61
N ILE A 187 -6.92 -7.96 9.26
CA ILE A 187 -8.27 -7.63 9.69
C ILE A 187 -9.10 -8.88 9.97
N SER A 188 -10.00 -8.78 10.95
CA SER A 188 -10.97 -9.84 11.24
C SER A 188 -11.98 -9.98 10.10
N ARG A 189 -12.24 -11.21 9.68
CA ARG A 189 -13.20 -11.55 8.62
C ARG A 189 -14.60 -11.73 9.19
N ASN A 190 -15.64 -11.30 8.47
CA ASN A 190 -17.02 -11.57 8.82
C ASN A 190 -17.70 -12.49 7.80
N PHE A 191 -17.76 -13.77 8.14
CA PHE A 191 -18.39 -14.80 7.33
C PHE A 191 -19.90 -14.94 7.55
N SER A 192 -20.56 -14.00 8.23
CA SER A 192 -22.03 -14.03 8.40
C SER A 192 -22.78 -14.05 7.08
N ARG A 193 -22.15 -13.48 6.04
CA ARG A 193 -22.57 -13.57 4.64
C ARG A 193 -21.34 -13.63 3.76
N ILE A 194 -21.43 -14.44 2.72
CA ILE A 194 -20.46 -14.47 1.63
C ILE A 194 -21.20 -14.01 0.38
N HIS A 195 -20.63 -13.00 -0.28
CA HIS A 195 -21.14 -12.55 -1.56
C HIS A 195 -20.42 -13.33 -2.66
N HIS A 196 -21.20 -13.90 -3.57
CA HIS A 196 -20.70 -14.54 -4.78
C HIS A 196 -21.27 -13.79 -5.96
N GLU A 197 -20.37 -13.41 -6.85
CA GLU A 197 -20.66 -12.63 -8.03
C GLU A 197 -20.02 -13.28 -9.25
N GLU A 198 -20.74 -13.19 -10.36
CA GLU A 198 -20.35 -13.75 -11.64
C GLU A 198 -20.37 -12.64 -12.70
N ALA A 199 -19.38 -12.64 -13.59
CA ALA A 199 -19.21 -11.63 -14.61
C ALA A 199 -18.65 -12.23 -15.90
N ASP A 200 -19.28 -11.91 -17.03
CA ASP A 200 -18.83 -12.31 -18.36
C ASP A 200 -18.20 -11.14 -19.12
N TYR A 201 -16.91 -11.26 -19.41
CA TYR A 201 -16.14 -10.28 -20.16
C TYR A 201 -15.96 -10.75 -21.60
N ALA A 202 -16.69 -10.14 -22.53
CA ALA A 202 -16.54 -10.41 -23.95
C ALA A 202 -15.38 -9.60 -24.56
N PHE A 203 -14.45 -10.30 -25.21
CA PHE A 203 -13.35 -9.71 -25.98
C PHE A 203 -13.56 -9.97 -27.46
N SER A 204 -13.54 -8.91 -28.27
CA SER A 204 -13.67 -9.02 -29.73
C SER A 204 -12.33 -8.72 -30.41
N ARG A 205 -11.95 -9.54 -31.39
CA ARG A 205 -10.84 -9.21 -32.29
C ARG A 205 -11.30 -8.13 -33.25
N GLN A 206 -10.62 -6.98 -33.27
CA GLN A 206 -10.73 -6.07 -34.40
C GLN A 206 -9.90 -6.63 -35.56
N THR A 207 -10.56 -7.29 -36.51
CA THR A 207 -9.96 -7.61 -37.81
C THR A 207 -10.38 -6.55 -38.82
N GLY A 208 -9.50 -5.59 -39.12
CA GLY A 208 -9.72 -4.65 -40.21
C GLY A 208 -8.57 -3.66 -40.37
N SER A 209 -7.87 -3.73 -41.52
CA SER A 209 -7.09 -2.59 -42.00
C SER A 209 -8.07 -1.49 -42.45
N ALA A 210 -7.68 -0.24 -42.26
CA ALA A 210 -8.45 0.94 -42.65
C ALA A 210 -8.46 1.15 -44.19
N SER A 211 -8.86 0.14 -44.97
CA SER A 211 -9.06 0.28 -46.41
C SER A 211 -10.41 -0.29 -46.83
N ALA A 212 -11.26 0.65 -47.26
CA ALA A 212 -12.45 0.53 -48.12
C ALA A 212 -13.31 -0.76 -48.08
N ARG A 213 -14.54 -0.57 -47.59
CA ARG A 213 -15.76 -1.27 -48.02
C ARG A 213 -15.70 -2.81 -48.09
N LYS A 214 -15.53 -3.48 -46.94
CA LYS A 214 -16.07 -4.83 -46.72
C LYS A 214 -16.62 -4.93 -45.30
N SER A 215 -17.79 -5.55 -45.16
CA SER A 215 -18.44 -5.79 -43.87
C SER A 215 -17.46 -6.49 -42.92
N VAL A 216 -17.24 -5.87 -41.75
CA VAL A 216 -16.42 -6.43 -40.68
C VAL A 216 -17.13 -7.68 -40.15
N SER A 217 -16.66 -8.87 -40.54
CA SER A 217 -17.10 -10.11 -39.90
C SER A 217 -16.45 -10.18 -38.52
N ARG A 218 -17.23 -9.88 -37.47
CA ARG A 218 -16.83 -10.15 -36.08
C ARG A 218 -16.77 -11.67 -35.90
N GLN A 219 -15.60 -12.27 -36.06
CA GLN A 219 -15.38 -13.67 -35.66
C GLN A 219 -15.46 -13.79 -34.12
N SER A 220 -15.92 -14.97 -33.68
CA SER A 220 -16.31 -15.37 -32.31
C SER A 220 -15.52 -14.67 -31.19
N ALA A 221 -16.23 -13.91 -30.35
CA ALA A 221 -15.69 -13.33 -29.14
C ALA A 221 -15.16 -14.44 -28.20
N SER A 222 -13.98 -14.24 -27.61
CA SER A 222 -13.61 -15.03 -26.43
C SER A 222 -14.28 -14.38 -25.23
N ALA A 223 -15.14 -15.13 -24.53
CA ALA A 223 -15.75 -14.70 -23.28
C ALA A 223 -14.92 -15.28 -22.12
N ILE A 224 -14.55 -14.40 -21.20
CA ILE A 224 -13.93 -14.77 -19.93
C ILE A 224 -15.02 -14.68 -18.88
N HIS A 225 -15.34 -15.82 -18.30
CA HIS A 225 -16.25 -15.89 -17.17
C HIS A 225 -15.43 -15.79 -15.90
N MET A 226 -15.79 -14.87 -15.03
CA MET A 226 -15.14 -14.64 -13.74
C MET A 226 -16.16 -14.85 -12.64
N GLU A 227 -15.79 -15.66 -11.66
CA GLU A 227 -16.49 -15.79 -10.40
C GLU A 227 -15.65 -15.17 -9.30
N PHE A 228 -16.27 -14.54 -8.32
CA PHE A 228 -15.55 -13.89 -7.22
C PHE A 228 -16.33 -13.96 -5.91
N LEU A 229 -15.58 -14.09 -4.81
CA LEU A 229 -16.09 -14.16 -3.45
C LEU A 229 -15.57 -13.02 -2.58
N THR A 230 -16.47 -12.40 -1.81
CA THR A 230 -16.14 -11.52 -0.68
C THR A 230 -16.85 -11.91 0.59
N ASP A 231 -16.31 -11.47 1.72
CA ASP A 231 -17.03 -11.52 3.00
C ASP A 231 -18.06 -10.39 3.12
N GLN A 232 -18.76 -10.31 4.26
CA GLN A 232 -19.82 -9.33 4.49
C GLN A 232 -19.34 -7.85 4.43
N GLN A 233 -18.04 -7.58 4.61
CA GLN A 233 -17.47 -6.22 4.49
C GLN A 233 -16.94 -5.96 3.07
N GLY A 234 -17.09 -6.90 2.13
CA GLY A 234 -16.56 -6.77 0.79
C GLY A 234 -15.05 -7.01 0.71
N ILE A 235 -14.43 -7.63 1.72
CA ILE A 235 -13.01 -7.98 1.65
C ILE A 235 -12.86 -9.23 0.77
N PRO A 236 -11.97 -9.22 -0.24
CA PRO A 236 -11.75 -10.34 -1.15
C PRO A 236 -11.41 -11.65 -0.44
N LEU A 237 -12.00 -12.75 -0.92
CA LEU A 237 -11.75 -14.11 -0.44
C LEU A 237 -11.11 -14.97 -1.53
N ALA A 238 -11.75 -15.03 -2.70
CA ALA A 238 -11.28 -15.84 -3.81
C ALA A 238 -11.88 -15.39 -5.15
N TYR A 239 -11.28 -15.82 -6.25
CA TYR A 239 -11.88 -15.71 -7.59
C TYR A 239 -11.51 -16.92 -8.44
N ASP A 240 -12.36 -17.24 -9.41
CA ASP A 240 -12.11 -18.20 -10.48
C ASP A 240 -12.33 -17.59 -11.85
N LEU A 241 -11.52 -18.03 -12.82
CA LEU A 241 -11.59 -17.63 -14.21
C LEU A 241 -11.80 -18.85 -15.08
N SER A 242 -12.70 -18.75 -16.05
CA SER A 242 -12.83 -19.72 -17.13
C SER A 242 -12.95 -19.06 -18.49
N ILE A 243 -12.45 -19.74 -19.51
CA ILE A 243 -12.52 -19.29 -20.90
C ILE A 243 -13.17 -20.38 -21.71
N ARG A 244 -14.33 -20.06 -22.32
CA ARG A 244 -15.11 -21.03 -23.11
C ARG A 244 -15.36 -22.35 -22.36
N GLY A 245 -15.66 -22.27 -21.06
CA GLY A 245 -15.88 -23.42 -20.18
C GLY A 245 -14.62 -24.13 -19.69
N THR A 246 -13.42 -23.72 -20.12
CA THR A 246 -12.15 -24.24 -19.58
C THR A 246 -11.75 -23.42 -18.36
N MET A 247 -11.80 -24.04 -17.18
CA MET A 247 -11.36 -23.42 -15.93
C MET A 247 -9.84 -23.19 -15.92
N LEU A 248 -9.42 -21.95 -15.69
CA LEU A 248 -8.02 -21.55 -15.53
C LEU A 248 -7.55 -21.75 -14.08
N ASN A 249 -8.45 -21.55 -13.11
CA ASN A 249 -8.19 -21.80 -11.70
C ASN A 249 -9.43 -22.34 -10.97
N GLN A 250 -9.19 -22.84 -9.75
CA GLN A 250 -10.19 -23.48 -8.88
C GLN A 250 -9.92 -23.08 -7.43
N SER A 251 -10.03 -21.81 -7.12
CA SER A 251 -9.73 -21.20 -5.83
C SER A 251 -10.99 -20.99 -5.00
N ILE A 252 -12.17 -20.77 -5.61
CA ILE A 252 -13.44 -20.56 -4.90
C ILE A 252 -13.81 -21.82 -4.12
N SER A 253 -13.80 -22.98 -4.78
CA SER A 253 -14.10 -24.25 -4.12
C SER A 253 -13.13 -24.55 -2.95
N ASN A 254 -11.87 -24.16 -3.08
CA ASN A 254 -10.87 -24.31 -2.03
C ASN A 254 -11.11 -23.34 -0.87
N ALA A 255 -11.47 -22.09 -1.15
CA ALA A 255 -11.81 -21.10 -0.13
C ALA A 255 -13.09 -21.49 0.63
N ALA A 256 -14.14 -21.90 -0.08
CA ALA A 256 -15.39 -22.39 0.50
C ALA A 256 -15.14 -23.57 1.46
N ARG A 257 -14.36 -24.57 1.05
CA ARG A 257 -13.97 -25.69 1.92
C ARG A 257 -13.22 -25.23 3.18
N ARG A 258 -12.30 -24.27 3.07
CA ARG A 258 -11.59 -23.72 4.23
C ARG A 258 -12.51 -23.00 5.18
N ILE A 259 -13.38 -22.13 4.67
CA ILE A 259 -14.32 -21.36 5.50
C ILE A 259 -15.28 -22.30 6.24
N SER A 260 -15.84 -23.30 5.54
CA SER A 260 -16.72 -24.30 6.15
C SER A 260 -16.00 -25.06 7.29
N ARG A 261 -14.76 -25.50 7.04
CA ARG A 261 -13.96 -26.23 8.04
C ARG A 261 -13.58 -25.37 9.25
N ASP A 262 -13.11 -24.15 9.01
CA ASP A 262 -12.45 -23.33 10.03
C ASP A 262 -13.43 -22.46 10.82
N HIS A 263 -14.62 -22.17 10.27
CA HIS A 263 -15.53 -21.17 10.85
C HIS A 263 -17.00 -21.59 11.04
N LEU A 264 -17.49 -22.66 10.37
CA LEU A 264 -18.93 -22.98 10.36
C LEU A 264 -19.28 -24.34 11.01
N SER A 265 -18.42 -24.88 11.88
CA SER A 265 -18.70 -26.06 12.72
C SER A 265 -19.49 -27.20 12.05
N GLY A 266 -19.11 -27.58 10.82
CA GLY A 266 -19.69 -28.74 10.13
C GLY A 266 -20.89 -28.48 9.22
N GLN A 267 -21.24 -27.23 8.90
CA GLN A 267 -22.14 -26.94 7.78
C GLN A 267 -21.46 -27.34 6.45
N SER A 268 -22.19 -28.05 5.58
CA SER A 268 -21.65 -28.50 4.30
C SER A 268 -21.35 -27.29 3.40
N PRO A 269 -20.37 -27.37 2.49
CA PRO A 269 -20.14 -26.32 1.50
C PRO A 269 -21.33 -26.04 0.58
N GLU A 270 -22.39 -26.85 0.64
CA GLU A 270 -23.62 -26.68 -0.14
C GLU A 270 -24.67 -25.87 0.63
N GLU A 271 -24.51 -25.69 1.95
CA GLU A 271 -25.33 -24.81 2.80
C GLU A 271 -24.84 -23.34 2.81
N PHE A 272 -23.79 -23.01 2.05
CA PHE A 272 -23.47 -21.62 1.75
C PHE A 272 -24.68 -20.99 1.05
N VAL A 273 -25.42 -20.14 1.76
CA VAL A 273 -26.43 -19.30 1.11
C VAL A 273 -25.68 -18.23 0.32
N PHE A 274 -25.20 -18.61 -0.86
CA PHE A 274 -24.77 -17.68 -1.90
C PHE A 274 -26.01 -16.89 -2.29
N ARG A 275 -26.16 -15.71 -1.69
CA ARG A 275 -27.15 -14.75 -2.16
C ARG A 275 -26.46 -13.91 -3.21
N PRO A 276 -26.89 -13.95 -4.48
CA PRO A 276 -26.39 -13.04 -5.49
C PRO A 276 -26.47 -11.61 -4.94
N SER A 277 -25.51 -10.76 -5.30
CA SER A 277 -25.71 -9.32 -5.14
C SER A 277 -27.03 -8.95 -5.80
N VAL A 278 -27.90 -8.22 -5.11
CA VAL A 278 -29.19 -7.78 -5.66
C VAL A 278 -28.93 -7.13 -7.02
N GLU A 279 -29.63 -7.58 -8.06
CA GLU A 279 -29.36 -7.31 -9.49
C GLU A 279 -29.26 -5.81 -9.85
N ASP A 280 -29.72 -4.90 -8.99
CA ASP A 280 -29.78 -3.45 -9.26
C ASP A 280 -28.60 -2.61 -8.74
N THR A 281 -27.66 -3.19 -7.99
CA THR A 281 -26.42 -2.48 -7.58
C THR A 281 -25.20 -3.34 -7.82
N ALA A 282 -24.44 -3.02 -8.87
CA ALA A 282 -23.14 -3.62 -9.11
C ALA A 282 -22.27 -3.49 -7.86
N SER A 283 -21.61 -4.58 -7.45
CA SER A 283 -20.71 -4.50 -6.30
C SER A 283 -19.53 -3.59 -6.60
N GLU A 284 -18.93 -3.06 -5.54
CA GLU A 284 -17.75 -2.24 -5.64
C GLU A 284 -16.57 -2.93 -6.34
N PHE A 285 -16.49 -4.26 -6.20
CA PHE A 285 -15.48 -5.07 -6.88
C PHE A 285 -15.79 -5.21 -8.36
N TYR A 286 -17.04 -5.51 -8.73
CA TYR A 286 -17.44 -5.61 -10.14
C TYR A 286 -17.10 -4.32 -10.89
N THR A 287 -17.49 -3.16 -10.35
CA THR A 287 -17.17 -1.85 -10.96
C THR A 287 -15.66 -1.61 -11.08
N TYR A 288 -14.88 -2.05 -10.09
CA TYR A 288 -13.43 -1.96 -10.12
C TYR A 288 -12.83 -2.83 -11.23
N MET A 289 -13.27 -4.09 -11.31
CA MET A 289 -12.81 -5.05 -12.30
C MET A 289 -13.21 -4.68 -13.73
N GLU A 290 -14.44 -4.20 -13.95
CA GLU A 290 -14.87 -3.67 -15.25
C GLU A 290 -13.97 -2.53 -15.71
N SER A 291 -13.66 -1.58 -14.82
CA SER A 291 -12.74 -0.48 -15.13
C SER A 291 -11.35 -0.99 -15.51
N ALA A 292 -10.80 -1.91 -14.72
CA ALA A 292 -9.47 -2.47 -14.95
C ALA A 292 -9.38 -3.29 -16.25
N LEU A 293 -10.42 -4.07 -16.57
CA LEU A 293 -10.48 -4.91 -17.77
C LEU A 293 -10.86 -4.13 -19.03
N ALA A 294 -11.52 -2.98 -18.91
CA ALA A 294 -11.79 -2.09 -20.03
C ALA A 294 -10.49 -1.65 -20.74
N ILE A 295 -9.41 -1.43 -19.98
CA ILE A 295 -8.08 -1.11 -20.53
C ILE A 295 -7.57 -2.24 -21.42
N SER A 296 -7.67 -3.49 -20.95
CA SER A 296 -7.26 -4.66 -21.73
C SER A 296 -8.14 -4.80 -22.99
N LYS A 297 -9.45 -4.53 -22.90
CA LYS A 297 -10.34 -4.54 -24.08
C LYS A 297 -9.90 -3.52 -25.15
N SER A 298 -9.35 -2.36 -24.77
CA SER A 298 -8.93 -1.32 -25.72
C SER A 298 -7.49 -1.46 -26.26
N THR A 299 -6.61 -2.18 -25.56
CA THR A 299 -5.18 -2.27 -25.89
C THR A 299 -4.74 -3.61 -26.50
N MET A 300 -5.57 -4.66 -26.41
CA MET A 300 -5.24 -5.97 -26.96
C MET A 300 -5.28 -5.96 -28.51
N PRO A 301 -4.18 -6.35 -29.20
CA PRO A 301 -4.24 -6.64 -30.64
C PRO A 301 -5.11 -7.87 -30.90
N ALA A 302 -5.38 -8.18 -32.18
CA ALA A 302 -6.14 -9.36 -32.60
C ALA A 302 -5.38 -10.66 -32.29
N ALA A 303 -5.28 -11.03 -31.01
CA ALA A 303 -4.51 -12.15 -30.49
C ALA A 303 -5.33 -13.45 -30.52
N SER A 304 -4.65 -14.58 -30.36
CA SER A 304 -5.27 -15.90 -30.17
C SER A 304 -6.05 -15.96 -28.84
N SER A 305 -6.97 -16.91 -28.70
CA SER A 305 -7.74 -17.05 -27.45
C SER A 305 -6.85 -17.36 -26.23
N GLU A 306 -5.67 -17.92 -26.45
CA GLU A 306 -4.69 -18.27 -25.41
C GLU A 306 -3.95 -17.01 -24.92
N GLU A 307 -3.48 -16.17 -25.84
CA GLU A 307 -2.82 -14.89 -25.51
C GLU A 307 -3.77 -13.93 -24.78
N VAL A 308 -5.04 -13.87 -25.22
CA VAL A 308 -6.08 -13.10 -24.50
C VAL A 308 -6.27 -13.65 -23.08
N GLY A 309 -6.29 -14.98 -22.93
CA GLY A 309 -6.40 -15.61 -21.61
C GLY A 309 -5.21 -15.31 -20.71
N GLN A 310 -3.98 -15.33 -21.25
CA GLN A 310 -2.78 -15.02 -20.49
C GLN A 310 -2.76 -13.58 -19.99
N ALA A 311 -3.00 -12.63 -20.88
CA ALA A 311 -2.90 -11.22 -20.53
C ALA A 311 -4.05 -10.78 -19.60
N VAL A 312 -5.26 -11.30 -19.81
CA VAL A 312 -6.38 -11.03 -18.88
C VAL A 312 -6.14 -11.69 -17.52
N SER A 313 -5.58 -12.90 -17.47
CA SER A 313 -5.26 -13.53 -16.17
C SER A 313 -4.33 -12.67 -15.33
N ALA A 314 -3.26 -12.13 -15.92
CA ALA A 314 -2.35 -11.22 -15.22
C ALA A 314 -3.06 -9.94 -14.75
N GLN A 315 -3.91 -9.35 -15.61
CA GLN A 315 -4.71 -8.18 -15.24
C GLN A 315 -5.63 -8.47 -14.05
N VAL A 316 -6.30 -9.62 -14.04
CA VAL A 316 -7.17 -10.02 -12.93
C VAL A 316 -6.38 -10.24 -11.65
N ILE A 317 -5.22 -10.89 -11.70
CA ILE A 317 -4.38 -11.11 -10.50
C ILE A 317 -3.95 -9.78 -9.87
N ILE A 318 -3.47 -8.85 -10.70
CA ILE A 318 -3.01 -7.53 -10.26
C ILE A 318 -4.18 -6.72 -9.70
N SER A 319 -5.32 -6.72 -10.38
CA SER A 319 -6.52 -6.00 -9.97
C SER A 319 -7.12 -6.57 -8.68
N PHE A 320 -7.19 -7.90 -8.54
CA PHE A 320 -7.63 -8.55 -7.30
C PHE A 320 -6.70 -8.18 -6.13
N THR A 321 -5.39 -8.18 -6.34
CA THR A 321 -4.42 -7.81 -5.31
C THR A 321 -4.54 -6.32 -4.93
N ALA A 322 -4.66 -5.45 -5.94
CA ALA A 322 -4.86 -4.01 -5.76
C ALA A 322 -6.14 -3.70 -5.00
N PHE A 323 -7.26 -4.32 -5.38
CA PHE A 323 -8.53 -4.17 -4.68
C PHE A 323 -8.47 -4.71 -3.26
N THR A 324 -7.76 -5.82 -3.02
CA THR A 324 -7.55 -6.34 -1.66
C THR A 324 -6.82 -5.32 -0.79
N ILE A 325 -5.74 -4.70 -1.28
CA ILE A 325 -5.03 -3.66 -0.56
C ILE A 325 -5.93 -2.44 -0.29
N LEU A 326 -6.69 -2.01 -1.29
CA LEU A 326 -7.60 -0.86 -1.15
C LEU A 326 -8.70 -1.13 -0.11
N ARG A 327 -9.34 -2.29 -0.17
CA ARG A 327 -10.35 -2.73 0.81
C ARG A 327 -9.80 -2.84 2.23
N LEU A 328 -8.57 -3.34 2.38
CA LEU A 328 -7.92 -3.41 3.70
C LEU A 328 -7.62 -2.00 4.25
N LEU A 329 -7.20 -1.07 3.39
CA LEU A 329 -7.02 0.32 3.79
C LEU A 329 -8.35 0.96 4.20
N GLU A 330 -9.41 0.80 3.40
CA GLU A 330 -10.74 1.30 3.73
C GLU A 330 -11.23 0.74 5.06
N ALA A 331 -11.06 -0.57 5.29
CA ALA A 331 -11.51 -1.19 6.52
C ALA A 331 -10.70 -0.75 7.75
N LYS A 332 -9.39 -0.49 7.60
CA LYS A 332 -8.56 0.14 8.65
C LYS A 332 -8.94 1.60 8.90
N LEU A 333 -9.58 2.25 7.95
CA LEU A 333 -10.13 3.60 8.07
C LEU A 333 -11.64 3.56 8.39
N ASP A 334 -12.15 2.44 8.93
CA ASP A 334 -13.55 2.25 9.30
C ASP A 334 -14.56 2.59 8.18
N PHE A 335 -14.14 2.43 6.93
CA PHE A 335 -14.89 2.77 5.72
C PHE A 335 -15.40 4.23 5.67
N THR A 336 -14.71 5.16 6.35
CA THR A 336 -15.14 6.57 6.40
C THR A 336 -14.84 7.36 5.14
N PHE A 337 -13.95 6.86 4.28
CA PHE A 337 -13.52 7.51 3.04
C PHE A 337 -13.85 6.65 1.83
N SER A 338 -14.30 7.29 0.75
CA SER A 338 -14.48 6.62 -0.54
C SER A 338 -13.14 6.33 -1.22
N ARG A 339 -13.14 5.38 -2.16
CA ARG A 339 -11.96 5.07 -3.01
C ARG A 339 -11.39 6.31 -3.69
N ASP A 340 -12.24 7.18 -4.23
CA ASP A 340 -11.80 8.40 -4.91
C ASP A 340 -11.15 9.40 -3.93
N GLN A 341 -11.67 9.49 -2.70
CA GLN A 341 -11.04 10.31 -1.65
C GLN A 341 -9.67 9.75 -1.28
N ILE A 342 -9.54 8.44 -1.11
CA ILE A 342 -8.25 7.76 -0.86
C ILE A 342 -7.27 8.05 -1.99
N ILE A 343 -7.63 7.74 -3.24
CA ILE A 343 -6.74 7.91 -4.39
C ILE A 343 -6.32 9.38 -4.52
N SER A 344 -7.27 10.31 -4.44
CA SER A 344 -7.00 11.76 -4.53
C SER A 344 -6.04 12.23 -3.44
N SER A 345 -6.27 11.82 -2.19
CA SER A 345 -5.42 12.21 -1.06
C SER A 345 -3.99 11.68 -1.21
N LEU A 346 -3.84 10.40 -1.59
CA LEU A 346 -2.53 9.79 -1.80
C LEU A 346 -1.78 10.41 -2.99
N LEU A 347 -2.47 10.73 -4.09
CA LEU A 347 -1.88 11.43 -5.23
C LEU A 347 -1.45 12.86 -4.90
N ASN A 348 -2.15 13.53 -3.99
CA ASN A 348 -1.84 14.89 -3.57
C ASN A 348 -0.74 14.97 -2.50
N TYR A 349 -0.48 13.89 -1.76
CA TYR A 349 0.60 13.81 -0.76
C TYR A 349 1.99 13.81 -1.41
N ASN A 350 2.40 15.01 -1.81
CA ASN A 350 3.62 15.30 -2.54
C ASN A 350 4.61 16.11 -1.69
N CYS A 351 5.87 16.09 -2.12
CA CYS A 351 6.96 16.84 -1.53
C CYS A 351 7.90 17.39 -2.62
N MET A 352 8.63 18.46 -2.29
CA MET A 352 9.64 19.07 -3.14
C MET A 352 10.91 19.35 -2.34
N GLN A 353 12.07 19.20 -2.96
CA GLN A 353 13.35 19.51 -2.32
C GLN A 353 13.48 21.03 -2.18
N ILE A 354 13.84 21.52 -0.99
CA ILE A 354 13.99 22.96 -0.72
C ILE A 354 15.44 23.39 -0.58
N ALA A 355 16.28 22.59 0.09
CA ALA A 355 17.74 22.60 -0.11
C ALA A 355 18.38 21.38 0.56
N GLY A 356 19.59 21.04 0.10
CA GLY A 356 20.35 19.91 0.63
C GLY A 356 19.52 18.64 0.62
N ASN A 357 19.37 17.97 1.76
CA ASN A 357 18.54 16.77 1.90
C ASN A 357 17.14 17.07 2.45
N ILE A 358 16.69 18.33 2.53
CA ILE A 358 15.41 18.70 3.13
C ILE A 358 14.33 18.86 2.05
N TYR A 359 13.17 18.29 2.32
CA TYR A 359 11.99 18.31 1.49
C TYR A 359 10.82 18.93 2.26
N GLN A 360 10.02 19.73 1.56
CA GLN A 360 8.76 20.26 2.06
C GLN A 360 7.59 19.47 1.48
N PHE A 361 6.71 18.98 2.34
CA PHE A 361 5.42 18.41 1.97
C PHE A 361 4.39 19.51 1.71
N THR A 362 3.56 19.30 0.68
CA THR A 362 2.66 20.33 0.15
C THR A 362 1.19 20.08 0.43
N TYR A 363 0.84 18.92 1.01
CA TYR A 363 -0.55 18.51 1.22
C TYR A 363 -0.69 17.66 2.49
N TYR A 364 -1.79 17.86 3.20
CA TYR A 364 -2.22 17.05 4.34
C TYR A 364 -3.72 17.26 4.58
N ASP A 365 -4.49 16.19 4.71
CA ASP A 365 -5.93 16.22 4.89
C ASP A 365 -6.38 15.28 6.02
N SER A 366 -7.70 15.19 6.25
CA SER A 366 -8.27 14.30 7.27
C SER A 366 -8.04 12.82 6.99
N LEU A 367 -7.88 12.43 5.72
CA LEU A 367 -7.59 11.05 5.33
C LEU A 367 -6.18 10.64 5.72
N LEU A 368 -5.18 11.48 5.43
CA LEU A 368 -3.80 11.26 5.86
C LEU A 368 -3.70 11.25 7.38
N ALA A 369 -4.46 12.11 8.07
CA ALA A 369 -4.55 12.08 9.53
C ALA A 369 -5.13 10.75 10.06
N ALA A 370 -6.16 10.22 9.42
CA ALA A 370 -6.73 8.92 9.77
C ALA A 370 -5.74 7.77 9.48
N CYS A 371 -4.99 7.85 8.37
CA CYS A 371 -3.89 6.93 8.08
C CYS A 371 -2.79 6.97 9.15
N GLU A 372 -2.39 8.15 9.62
CA GLU A 372 -1.42 8.25 10.73
C GLU A 372 -1.92 7.52 11.98
N ALA A 373 -3.16 7.80 12.37
CA ALA A 373 -3.75 7.24 13.59
C ALA A 373 -3.94 5.72 13.51
N SER A 374 -4.42 5.21 12.37
CA SER A 374 -4.73 3.80 12.19
C SER A 374 -3.50 2.94 11.87
N LEU A 375 -2.54 3.49 11.11
CA LEU A 375 -1.37 2.73 10.62
C LEU A 375 -0.10 2.99 11.44
N GLY A 376 -0.14 3.89 12.42
CA GLY A 376 1.05 4.28 13.19
C GLY A 376 2.12 4.97 12.35
N LEU A 377 1.71 5.67 11.29
CA LEU A 377 2.59 6.42 10.41
C LEU A 377 2.73 7.87 10.89
N GLU A 378 3.85 8.50 10.56
CA GLU A 378 4.00 9.95 10.64
C GLU A 378 3.97 10.52 9.22
N LEU A 379 2.96 11.32 8.91
CA LEU A 379 2.65 12.00 7.65
C LEU A 379 2.46 13.53 7.80
N HIS A 380 2.13 14.07 8.98
CA HIS A 380 1.82 15.49 9.19
C HIS A 380 3.03 16.44 9.15
N ASN A 381 4.26 15.91 9.27
CA ASN A 381 5.46 16.74 9.26
C ASN A 381 5.63 17.47 7.92
N LYS A 382 5.48 18.79 7.96
CA LYS A 382 5.65 19.67 6.79
C LYS A 382 7.04 19.61 6.17
N TYR A 383 8.08 19.36 6.98
CA TYR A 383 9.46 19.25 6.52
C TYR A 383 10.05 17.90 6.94
N ARG A 384 10.74 17.24 6.02
CA ARG A 384 11.45 15.98 6.29
C ARG A 384 12.78 15.95 5.55
N SER A 385 13.77 15.31 6.14
CA SER A 385 14.98 14.92 5.43
C SER A 385 14.70 13.76 4.45
N GLN A 386 15.55 13.63 3.44
CA GLN A 386 15.50 12.54 2.47
C GLN A 386 15.51 11.17 3.16
N LEU A 387 16.28 11.02 4.25
CA LEU A 387 16.34 9.79 5.03
C LEU A 387 15.02 9.50 5.74
N GLN A 388 14.34 10.52 6.29
CA GLN A 388 13.02 10.34 6.92
C GLN A 388 11.97 9.92 5.89
N ILE A 389 11.99 10.49 4.69
CA ILE A 389 11.07 10.08 3.62
C ILE A 389 11.41 8.66 3.16
N ARG A 390 12.69 8.32 2.98
CA ARG A 390 13.10 6.95 2.68
C ARG A 390 12.65 5.96 3.75
N ARG A 391 12.69 6.33 5.04
CA ARG A 391 12.19 5.47 6.13
C ARG A 391 10.67 5.29 6.07
N LEU A 392 9.93 6.35 5.77
CA LEU A 392 8.48 6.28 5.54
C LEU A 392 8.14 5.33 4.39
N LEU A 393 8.94 5.35 3.33
CA LEU A 393 8.75 4.55 2.13
C LEU A 393 9.39 3.16 2.23
N ARG A 394 10.25 2.91 3.22
CA ARG A 394 10.96 1.64 3.37
C ARG A 394 10.10 0.68 4.17
N TYR A 395 10.10 -0.57 3.73
CA TYR A 395 9.56 -1.70 4.46
C TYR A 395 10.49 -2.90 4.43
#